data_AF-A0A7V6HGC6-F1
#
_entry.id   AF-A0A7V6HGC6-F1
#
_cell.length_a   1.000
_cell.length_b   1.000
_cell.length_c   1.000
_cell.angle_alpha   90.00
_cell.angle_beta   90.00
_cell.angle_gamma   90.00
#
_symmetry.space_group_name_H-M   'P 1'
#
loop_
_entity.id
_entity.type
_entity.pdbx_description
1 polymer ?
#
loop_
_entity_poly.entity_id
_entity_poly.type
_entity_poly.pdbx_seq_one_letter_code
_entity_poly.pdbx_strand_id
1 'polypeptide(L)'
;MRGEFTSWGAGILCGMLAFGPMAHDACANGRSVPVIATFSDDTLVEGEARVIGSRPLTLVLLGENRQRMFTLADLADVEQIVEQASMERPWTFKEAGRPEKVYLEGEYPLVNFLTRLTLVNGSVVTGHVISAALELRGPTGKKKIFLQRQIKGTKTETLNDLVYLRTLRMPHAAIADGRPIHGRVEGFGTVISVSALDTLRGHMLFARVTDGTRFDFGTLLPGRYDLCVLTDTHALTGLSDAVPSEAANGAPLQKGDLDAIHAKFPLADDFFNDRWILRLGGNRAHAKALVYKRRADYYEAARWTPGGFLWHLEVWTWHFAEPDWKVDRRHILIRHKQKGGERNRTLLLNERLGAVTPGTELHLQANEAPDGTWQIIRTLD
;
A
#
# COMPACT_ATOMS: atom_id res chain seq x y z
N MET A 1 -20.12 27.82 -56.39
CA MET A 1 -19.37 28.85 -55.66
C MET A 1 -19.42 28.52 -54.19
N ARG A 2 -18.26 28.23 -53.61
CA ARG A 2 -18.06 27.88 -52.21
C ARG A 2 -18.20 29.15 -51.37
N GLY A 3 -19.04 29.10 -50.35
CA GLY A 3 -19.09 30.08 -49.27
C GLY A 3 -18.55 29.43 -48.02
N GLU A 4 -17.29 29.72 -47.71
CA GLU A 4 -16.59 29.28 -46.51
C GLU A 4 -17.15 30.04 -45.30
N PHE A 5 -17.71 29.30 -44.33
CA PHE A 5 -17.94 29.81 -42.98
C PHE A 5 -16.78 29.36 -42.09
N THR A 6 -15.92 30.31 -41.76
CA THR A 6 -14.88 30.21 -40.75
C THR A 6 -15.51 30.34 -39.36
N SER A 7 -15.73 29.23 -38.67
CA SER A 7 -16.08 29.26 -37.24
C SER A 7 -14.82 29.06 -36.40
N TRP A 8 -14.59 30.00 -35.49
CA TRP A 8 -13.48 30.06 -34.56
C TRP A 8 -13.47 28.83 -33.64
N GLY A 9 -12.44 28.00 -33.79
CA GLY A 9 -12.17 26.88 -32.89
C GLY A 9 -11.63 27.37 -31.55
N ALA A 10 -12.50 27.55 -30.58
CA ALA A 10 -12.10 27.58 -29.17
C ALA A 10 -11.80 26.15 -28.73
N GLY A 11 -10.58 25.70 -29.02
CA GLY A 11 -10.04 24.45 -28.50
C GLY A 11 -9.87 24.55 -26.99
N ILE A 12 -10.83 24.05 -26.23
CA ILE A 12 -10.62 23.70 -24.83
C ILE A 12 -9.75 22.44 -24.84
N LEU A 13 -8.44 22.64 -24.77
CA LEU A 13 -7.48 21.62 -24.35
C LEU A 13 -7.86 21.23 -22.92
N CYS A 14 -8.75 20.25 -22.78
CA CYS A 14 -8.87 19.51 -21.54
C CYS A 14 -7.60 18.67 -21.44
N GLY A 15 -6.63 19.19 -20.67
CA GLY A 15 -5.37 18.52 -20.40
C GLY A 15 -5.65 17.16 -19.77
N MET A 16 -5.64 16.12 -20.61
CA MET A 16 -5.38 14.77 -20.12
C MET A 16 -3.99 14.82 -19.52
N LEU A 17 -3.93 14.83 -18.19
CA LEU A 17 -2.76 14.34 -17.48
C LEU A 17 -2.58 12.88 -17.92
N ALA A 18 -1.83 12.72 -18.99
CA ALA A 18 -1.26 11.46 -19.38
C ALA A 18 -0.33 11.04 -18.24
N PHE A 19 -0.88 10.29 -17.28
CA PHE A 19 -0.06 9.39 -16.48
C PHE A 19 0.58 8.44 -17.48
N GLY A 20 1.80 8.77 -17.88
CA GLY A 20 2.61 7.92 -18.73
C GLY A 20 2.66 6.51 -18.12
N PRO A 21 2.75 5.47 -18.95
CA PRO A 21 2.92 4.12 -18.46
C PRO A 21 4.19 4.09 -17.61
N MET A 22 4.04 4.02 -16.29
CA MET A 22 5.17 3.77 -15.40
C MET A 22 5.79 2.45 -15.83
N ALA A 23 7.02 2.51 -16.31
CA ALA A 23 7.85 1.36 -16.66
C ALA A 23 7.99 0.46 -15.43
N HIS A 24 7.13 -0.57 -15.34
CA HIS A 24 7.19 -1.65 -14.37
C HIS A 24 7.89 -2.87 -15.00
N ASP A 25 9.08 -2.66 -15.58
CA ASP A 25 9.84 -3.72 -16.24
C ASP A 25 10.95 -4.33 -15.35
N ALA A 26 10.80 -4.23 -14.03
CA ALA A 26 11.63 -4.98 -13.10
C ALA A 26 10.76 -5.60 -11.99
N CYS A 27 10.78 -6.94 -11.92
CA CYS A 27 10.17 -7.80 -10.90
C CYS A 27 8.63 -7.79 -10.78
N ALA A 28 7.97 -8.59 -11.61
CA ALA A 28 6.68 -9.19 -11.25
C ALA A 28 6.49 -10.57 -11.93
N ASN A 29 7.42 -11.50 -11.68
CA ASN A 29 7.11 -12.92 -11.81
C ASN A 29 6.42 -13.35 -10.52
N GLY A 30 5.17 -12.93 -10.33
CA GLY A 30 4.37 -13.38 -9.18
C GLY A 30 4.37 -14.91 -9.14
N ARG A 31 4.85 -15.48 -8.02
CA ARG A 31 4.94 -16.92 -7.83
C ARG A 31 3.56 -17.55 -8.03
N SER A 32 3.51 -18.58 -8.88
CA SER A 32 2.33 -19.42 -9.06
C SER A 32 2.02 -20.12 -7.73
N VAL A 33 0.76 -20.09 -7.28
CA VAL A 33 0.32 -20.79 -6.07
C VAL A 33 -0.74 -21.85 -6.44
N PRO A 34 -0.71 -23.04 -5.83
CA PRO A 34 -1.78 -24.02 -5.97
C PRO A 34 -3.11 -23.43 -5.49
N VAL A 35 -4.18 -23.65 -6.26
CA VAL A 35 -5.52 -23.16 -5.95
C VAL A 35 -6.62 -24.13 -6.36
N ILE A 36 -7.78 -23.97 -5.73
CA ILE A 36 -9.05 -24.54 -6.17
C ILE A 36 -10.00 -23.37 -6.43
N ALA A 37 -10.34 -23.14 -7.70
CA ALA A 37 -11.29 -22.11 -8.10
C ALA A 37 -12.69 -22.72 -8.29
N THR A 38 -13.69 -22.11 -7.68
CA THR A 38 -15.10 -22.48 -7.87
C THR A 38 -15.83 -21.28 -8.45
N PHE A 39 -16.51 -21.49 -9.57
CA PHE A 39 -17.28 -20.48 -10.28
C PHE A 39 -18.75 -20.49 -9.82
N SER A 40 -19.50 -19.47 -10.20
CA SER A 40 -20.92 -19.32 -9.87
C SER A 40 -21.83 -20.38 -10.49
N ASP A 41 -21.38 -21.03 -11.58
CA ASP A 41 -22.04 -22.16 -12.26
C ASP A 41 -21.65 -23.52 -11.69
N ASP A 42 -21.03 -23.53 -10.50
CA ASP A 42 -20.48 -24.71 -9.82
C ASP A 42 -19.31 -25.40 -10.56
N THR A 43 -18.81 -24.82 -11.65
CA THR A 43 -17.58 -25.29 -12.28
C THR A 43 -16.42 -25.19 -11.29
N LEU A 44 -15.67 -26.29 -11.15
CA LEU A 44 -14.49 -26.38 -10.30
C LEU A 44 -13.24 -26.57 -11.16
N VAL A 45 -12.21 -25.77 -10.89
CA VAL A 45 -10.91 -25.87 -11.56
C VAL A 45 -9.81 -25.91 -10.51
N GLU A 46 -9.16 -27.06 -10.40
CA GLU A 46 -7.93 -27.22 -9.63
C GLU A 46 -6.73 -26.90 -10.51
N GLY A 47 -5.73 -26.23 -9.94
CA GLY A 47 -4.54 -25.87 -10.70
C GLY A 47 -3.67 -24.87 -9.97
N GLU A 48 -3.03 -23.98 -10.73
CA GLU A 48 -2.22 -22.91 -10.17
C GLU A 48 -2.70 -21.53 -10.63
N ALA A 49 -2.69 -20.57 -9.70
CA ALA A 49 -2.98 -19.18 -9.99
C ALA A 49 -1.73 -18.31 -9.84
N ARG A 50 -1.59 -17.35 -10.75
CA ARG A 50 -0.66 -16.22 -10.61
C ARG A 50 -1.36 -14.92 -10.91
N VAL A 51 -0.93 -13.84 -10.26
CA VAL A 51 -1.36 -12.49 -10.61
C VAL A 51 -0.77 -12.11 -11.97
N ILE A 52 -1.59 -11.52 -12.84
CA ILE A 52 -1.16 -11.01 -14.14
C ILE A 52 -0.70 -9.57 -13.96
N GLY A 53 0.53 -9.28 -14.40
CA GLY A 53 1.15 -7.96 -14.29
C GLY A 53 1.71 -7.70 -12.89
N SER A 54 2.03 -6.43 -12.63
CA SER A 54 2.76 -6.01 -11.43
C SER A 54 1.87 -5.56 -10.26
N ARG A 55 0.55 -5.46 -10.46
CA ARG A 55 -0.37 -4.99 -9.42
C ARG A 55 -0.92 -6.16 -8.60
N PRO A 56 -0.55 -6.30 -7.32
CA PRO A 56 -1.15 -7.29 -6.44
C PRO A 56 -2.63 -6.99 -6.18
N LEU A 57 -3.32 -7.93 -5.54
CA LEU A 57 -4.73 -7.80 -5.20
C LEU A 57 -4.93 -6.59 -4.28
N THR A 58 -5.64 -5.57 -4.75
CA THR A 58 -5.84 -4.33 -3.98
C THR A 58 -7.31 -4.18 -3.60
N LEU A 59 -7.58 -4.03 -2.30
CA LEU A 59 -8.92 -3.83 -1.74
C LEU A 59 -9.01 -2.50 -1.00
N VAL A 60 -10.17 -1.85 -1.11
CA VAL A 60 -10.62 -0.83 -0.15
C VAL A 60 -11.46 -1.55 0.90
N LEU A 61 -10.96 -1.64 2.14
CA LEU A 61 -11.67 -2.33 3.21
C LEU A 61 -12.92 -1.56 3.64
N LEU A 62 -13.97 -2.28 4.03
CA LEU A 62 -15.17 -1.65 4.59
C LEU A 62 -14.82 -0.87 5.86
N GLY A 63 -15.31 0.37 5.96
CA GLY A 63 -15.01 1.27 7.08
C GLY A 63 -13.65 1.95 7.02
N GLU A 64 -12.80 1.63 6.03
CA GLU A 64 -11.52 2.29 5.80
C GLU A 64 -11.52 3.08 4.49
N ASN A 65 -10.90 4.26 4.51
CA ASN A 65 -10.67 5.05 3.29
C ASN A 65 -9.33 4.74 2.62
N ARG A 66 -8.65 3.67 3.05
CA ARG A 66 -7.31 3.30 2.57
C ARG A 66 -7.36 1.97 1.83
N GLN A 67 -6.54 1.90 0.80
CA GLN A 67 -6.34 0.69 0.01
C GLN A 67 -5.32 -0.21 0.73
N ARG A 68 -5.50 -1.52 0.66
CA ARG A 68 -4.54 -2.52 1.12
C ARG A 68 -4.25 -3.51 0.00
N MET A 69 -2.98 -3.87 -0.14
CA MET A 69 -2.48 -4.80 -1.16
C MET A 69 -2.18 -6.18 -0.54
N PHE A 70 -2.65 -7.24 -1.17
CA PHE A 70 -2.43 -8.61 -0.73
C PHE A 70 -1.77 -9.39 -1.86
N THR A 71 -0.76 -10.18 -1.52
CA THR A 71 -0.20 -11.18 -2.41
C THR A 71 -1.00 -12.48 -2.29
N LEU A 72 -0.95 -13.37 -3.27
CA LEU A 72 -1.63 -14.66 -3.16
C LEU A 72 -1.10 -15.52 -2.01
N ALA A 73 0.16 -15.31 -1.60
CA ALA A 73 0.77 -15.99 -0.45
C ALA A 73 0.19 -15.53 0.90
N ASP A 74 -0.53 -14.40 0.92
CA ASP A 74 -1.17 -13.87 2.13
C ASP A 74 -2.55 -14.48 2.38
N LEU A 75 -3.08 -15.23 1.40
CA LEU A 75 -4.47 -15.64 1.34
C LEU A 75 -4.59 -17.14 1.61
N ALA A 76 -5.57 -17.49 2.42
CA ALA A 76 -6.08 -18.85 2.54
C ALA A 76 -7.32 -19.04 1.65
N ASP A 77 -8.15 -18.01 1.52
CA ASP A 77 -9.39 -18.04 0.73
C ASP A 77 -9.76 -16.63 0.24
N VAL A 78 -10.35 -16.57 -0.95
CA VAL A 78 -11.00 -15.39 -1.52
C VAL A 78 -12.42 -15.77 -1.87
N GLU A 79 -13.39 -14.97 -1.42
CA GLU A 79 -14.81 -15.16 -1.74
C GLU A 79 -15.37 -13.87 -2.35
N GLN A 80 -16.08 -14.01 -3.47
CA GLN A 80 -16.89 -12.94 -4.04
C GLN A 80 -18.35 -13.11 -3.60
N ILE A 81 -18.79 -12.18 -2.76
CA ILE A 81 -20.14 -12.14 -2.20
C ILE A 81 -20.96 -11.16 -3.03
N VAL A 82 -22.09 -11.61 -3.56
CA VAL A 82 -23.03 -10.73 -4.27
C VAL A 82 -23.60 -9.72 -3.27
N GLU A 83 -23.29 -8.45 -3.49
CA GLU A 83 -23.83 -7.33 -2.72
C GLU A 83 -25.19 -6.90 -3.27
N GLN A 84 -25.28 -6.80 -4.60
CA GLN A 84 -26.49 -6.42 -5.31
C GLN A 84 -26.50 -7.07 -6.70
N ALA A 85 -27.66 -7.55 -7.14
CA ALA A 85 -27.87 -8.09 -8.47
C ALA A 85 -29.19 -7.57 -9.04
N SER A 86 -29.15 -6.99 -10.24
CA SER A 86 -30.33 -6.42 -10.90
C SER A 86 -30.23 -6.52 -12.43
N MET A 87 -31.39 -6.50 -13.09
CA MET A 87 -31.49 -6.22 -14.53
C MET A 87 -31.64 -4.71 -14.69
N GLU A 88 -30.66 -4.07 -15.31
CA GLU A 88 -30.58 -2.62 -15.46
C GLU A 88 -30.96 -2.18 -16.88
N ARG A 89 -31.61 -1.02 -16.98
CA ARG A 89 -31.90 -0.41 -18.27
C ARG A 89 -30.75 0.50 -18.71
N PRO A 90 -30.27 0.38 -19.96
CA PRO A 90 -29.32 1.32 -20.51
C PRO A 90 -29.94 2.71 -20.56
N TRP A 91 -29.17 3.75 -20.26
CA TRP A 91 -29.64 5.12 -20.29
C TRP A 91 -28.56 6.05 -20.82
N THR A 92 -29.00 7.19 -21.34
CA THR A 92 -28.15 8.34 -21.69
C THR A 92 -28.64 9.57 -20.95
N PHE A 93 -27.75 10.54 -20.70
CA PHE A 93 -28.23 11.87 -20.37
C PHE A 93 -28.99 12.45 -21.55
N LYS A 94 -30.10 13.13 -21.26
CA LYS A 94 -30.91 13.80 -22.28
C LYS A 94 -30.10 14.86 -23.03
N GLU A 95 -29.29 15.62 -22.29
CA GLU A 95 -28.37 16.64 -22.78
C GLU A 95 -27.10 16.63 -21.90
N ALA A 96 -25.95 16.98 -22.47
CA ALA A 96 -24.71 17.06 -21.70
C ALA A 96 -24.84 18.08 -20.55
N GLY A 97 -24.52 17.65 -19.33
CA GLY A 97 -24.60 18.49 -18.13
C GLY A 97 -25.99 18.55 -17.48
N ARG A 98 -27.02 17.91 -18.04
CA ARG A 98 -28.34 17.77 -17.38
C ARG A 98 -28.47 16.40 -16.70
N PRO A 99 -29.04 16.34 -15.47
CA PRO A 99 -29.18 15.08 -14.73
C PRO A 99 -30.31 14.17 -15.26
N GLU A 100 -31.15 14.66 -16.17
CA GLU A 100 -32.26 13.90 -16.76
C GLU A 100 -31.74 12.71 -17.57
N LYS A 101 -32.20 11.50 -17.21
CA LYS A 101 -31.86 10.24 -17.87
C LYS A 101 -32.96 9.83 -18.84
N VAL A 102 -32.58 9.49 -20.07
CA VAL A 102 -33.45 8.85 -21.07
C VAL A 102 -33.08 7.39 -21.13
N TYR A 103 -34.02 6.51 -20.78
CA TYR A 103 -33.82 5.06 -20.82
C TYR A 103 -34.00 4.54 -22.25
N LEU A 104 -33.11 3.63 -22.64
CA LEU A 104 -33.08 2.97 -23.93
C LEU A 104 -33.70 1.56 -23.82
N GLU A 105 -34.09 0.98 -24.95
CA GLU A 105 -34.62 -0.38 -24.98
C GLU A 105 -33.57 -1.45 -24.62
N GLY A 106 -34.09 -2.53 -24.03
CA GLY A 106 -33.35 -3.68 -23.53
C GLY A 106 -32.99 -3.57 -22.04
N GLU A 107 -32.55 -4.67 -21.47
CA GLU A 107 -32.05 -4.77 -20.10
C GLU A 107 -30.74 -5.55 -20.12
N TYR A 108 -29.87 -5.33 -19.15
CA TYR A 108 -28.63 -6.08 -19.00
C TYR A 108 -28.39 -6.42 -17.53
N PRO A 109 -27.80 -7.58 -17.21
CA PRO A 109 -27.53 -7.96 -15.85
C PRO A 109 -26.35 -7.15 -15.31
N LEU A 110 -26.52 -6.61 -14.10
CA LEU A 110 -25.48 -5.94 -13.33
C LEU A 110 -25.38 -6.62 -11.96
N VAL A 111 -24.18 -7.07 -11.63
CA VAL A 111 -23.88 -7.66 -10.32
C VAL A 111 -22.74 -6.89 -9.67
N ASN A 112 -22.94 -6.48 -8.43
CA ASN A 112 -21.93 -5.84 -7.58
C ASN A 112 -21.46 -6.84 -6.53
N PHE A 113 -20.16 -6.78 -6.21
CA PHE A 113 -19.51 -7.73 -5.31
C PHE A 113 -18.80 -7.04 -4.15
N LEU A 114 -18.95 -7.63 -2.98
CA LEU A 114 -17.97 -7.54 -1.91
C LEU A 114 -16.97 -8.69 -2.06
N THR A 115 -15.70 -8.43 -1.77
CA THR A 115 -14.66 -9.44 -1.72
C THR A 115 -14.27 -9.67 -0.26
N ARG A 116 -14.43 -10.91 0.21
CA ARG A 116 -13.96 -11.36 1.52
C ARG A 116 -12.66 -12.14 1.34
N LEU A 117 -11.63 -11.76 2.08
CA LEU A 117 -10.35 -12.45 2.12
C LEU A 117 -10.18 -13.10 3.49
N THR A 118 -9.89 -14.39 3.50
CA THR A 118 -9.36 -15.07 4.68
C THR A 118 -7.85 -15.09 4.55
N LEU A 119 -7.17 -14.48 5.50
CA LEU A 119 -5.72 -14.33 5.48
C LEU A 119 -5.02 -15.50 6.18
N VAL A 120 -3.76 -15.74 5.84
CA VAL A 120 -2.93 -16.80 6.44
C VAL A 120 -2.65 -16.60 7.93
N ASN A 121 -2.99 -15.45 8.52
CA ASN A 121 -2.92 -15.22 9.96
C ASN A 121 -4.26 -15.47 10.68
N GLY A 122 -5.25 -16.01 9.96
CA GLY A 122 -6.60 -16.31 10.46
C GLY A 122 -7.55 -15.12 10.47
N SER A 123 -7.08 -13.91 10.20
CA SER A 123 -7.96 -12.74 10.12
C SER A 123 -8.77 -12.73 8.83
N VAL A 124 -9.96 -12.13 8.90
CA VAL A 124 -10.86 -11.98 7.76
C VAL A 124 -11.03 -10.49 7.48
N VAL A 125 -10.84 -10.09 6.23
CA VAL A 125 -11.06 -8.72 5.78
C VAL A 125 -12.06 -8.70 4.63
N THR A 126 -12.96 -7.71 4.62
CA THR A 126 -13.99 -7.56 3.58
C THR A 126 -13.90 -6.17 2.98
N GLY A 127 -14.02 -6.07 1.66
CA GLY A 127 -13.91 -4.81 0.96
C GLY A 127 -14.26 -4.87 -0.51
N HIS A 128 -14.10 -3.73 -1.18
CA HIS A 128 -14.25 -3.63 -2.62
C HIS A 128 -12.90 -3.82 -3.30
N VAL A 129 -12.81 -4.80 -4.20
CA VAL A 129 -11.63 -4.98 -5.05
C VAL A 129 -11.54 -3.83 -6.05
N ILE A 130 -10.35 -3.26 -6.21
CA ILE A 130 -10.12 -2.24 -7.25
C ILE A 130 -9.95 -2.93 -8.60
N SER A 131 -9.01 -3.87 -8.67
CA SER A 131 -8.86 -4.81 -9.78
C SER A 131 -7.84 -5.88 -9.40
N ALA A 132 -8.09 -7.12 -9.77
CA ALA A 132 -7.05 -8.14 -9.86
C ALA A 132 -7.34 -9.07 -11.03
N ALA A 133 -6.36 -9.24 -11.91
CA ALA A 133 -6.40 -10.22 -12.98
C ALA A 133 -5.51 -11.41 -12.60
N LEU A 134 -6.06 -12.61 -12.66
CA LEU A 134 -5.39 -13.85 -12.35
C LEU A 134 -5.29 -14.71 -13.61
N GLU A 135 -4.15 -15.34 -13.82
CA GLU A 135 -4.02 -16.45 -14.76
C GLU A 135 -4.17 -17.74 -13.96
N LEU A 136 -5.21 -18.51 -14.27
CA LEU A 136 -5.43 -19.85 -13.73
C LEU A 136 -4.97 -20.88 -14.75
N ARG A 137 -4.07 -21.77 -14.35
CA ARG A 137 -3.59 -22.90 -15.15
C ARG A 137 -4.20 -24.17 -14.59
N GLY A 138 -5.15 -24.75 -15.31
CA GLY A 138 -5.74 -26.05 -14.98
C GLY A 138 -5.32 -27.14 -15.97
N PRO A 139 -5.85 -28.38 -15.81
CA PRO A 139 -5.54 -29.50 -16.69
C PRO A 139 -5.89 -29.26 -18.17
N THR A 140 -6.94 -28.47 -18.42
CA THR A 140 -7.49 -28.20 -19.76
C THR A 140 -6.86 -26.98 -20.43
N GLY A 141 -5.95 -26.27 -19.75
CA GLY A 141 -5.25 -25.11 -20.29
C GLY A 141 -5.24 -23.91 -19.35
N LYS A 142 -5.02 -22.72 -19.93
CA LYS A 142 -4.92 -21.46 -19.19
C LYS A 142 -6.20 -20.64 -19.36
N LYS A 143 -6.70 -20.07 -18.27
CA LYS A 143 -7.87 -19.18 -18.24
C LYS A 143 -7.51 -17.89 -17.52
N LYS A 144 -7.96 -16.75 -18.05
CA LYS A 144 -7.87 -15.46 -17.37
C LYS A 144 -9.12 -15.25 -16.52
N ILE A 145 -8.93 -14.89 -15.26
CA ILE A 145 -9.98 -14.62 -14.30
C ILE A 145 -9.82 -13.19 -13.80
N PHE A 146 -10.93 -12.51 -13.56
CA PHE A 146 -10.93 -11.17 -12.98
C PHE A 146 -11.69 -11.17 -11.66
N LEU A 147 -11.06 -10.69 -10.61
CA LEU A 147 -11.75 -10.25 -9.40
C LEU A 147 -12.15 -8.80 -9.62
N GLN A 148 -13.45 -8.57 -9.75
CA GLN A 148 -14.01 -7.26 -10.09
C GLN A 148 -15.00 -6.82 -9.02
N ARG A 149 -15.14 -5.49 -8.87
CA ARG A 149 -16.18 -4.90 -8.03
C ARG A 149 -17.57 -5.12 -8.63
N GLN A 150 -17.66 -5.14 -9.95
CA GLN A 150 -18.92 -5.29 -10.66
C GLN A 150 -18.70 -6.08 -11.94
N ILE A 151 -19.71 -6.84 -12.35
CA ILE A 151 -19.79 -7.48 -13.67
C ILE A 151 -21.03 -6.95 -14.36
N LYS A 152 -20.85 -6.52 -15.61
CA LYS A 152 -21.92 -6.05 -16.48
C LYS A 152 -22.02 -7.00 -17.67
N GLY A 153 -23.17 -7.62 -17.83
CA GLY A 153 -23.49 -8.39 -19.02
C GLY A 153 -23.90 -7.52 -20.21
N THR A 154 -24.13 -8.19 -21.31
CA THR A 154 -24.72 -7.66 -22.54
C THR A 154 -26.24 -7.63 -22.44
N LYS A 155 -26.90 -7.02 -23.44
CA LYS A 155 -28.37 -6.90 -23.47
C LYS A 155 -29.10 -8.22 -23.72
N THR A 156 -28.38 -9.26 -24.13
CA THR A 156 -28.93 -10.59 -24.46
C THR A 156 -28.74 -11.60 -23.33
N GLU A 157 -28.00 -11.23 -22.29
CA GLU A 157 -27.71 -12.09 -21.13
C GLU A 157 -28.69 -11.80 -19.98
N THR A 158 -28.84 -12.77 -19.10
CA THR A 158 -29.56 -12.70 -17.83
C THR A 158 -28.57 -12.84 -16.67
N LEU A 159 -29.05 -12.66 -15.44
CA LEU A 159 -28.21 -12.87 -14.24
C LEU A 159 -27.61 -14.27 -14.17
N ASN A 160 -28.31 -15.30 -14.67
CA ASN A 160 -27.85 -16.69 -14.65
C ASN A 160 -26.77 -16.98 -15.69
N ASP A 161 -26.67 -16.15 -16.73
CA ASP A 161 -25.65 -16.29 -17.78
C ASP A 161 -24.29 -15.74 -17.33
N LEU A 162 -24.27 -14.94 -16.25
CA LEU A 162 -23.04 -14.36 -15.71
C LEU A 162 -22.27 -15.39 -14.87
N VAL A 163 -21.22 -15.96 -15.47
CA VAL A 163 -20.27 -16.82 -14.78
C VAL A 163 -19.11 -16.01 -14.21
N TYR A 164 -18.96 -16.04 -12.89
CA TYR A 164 -17.89 -15.34 -12.17
C TYR A 164 -17.21 -16.26 -11.16
N LEU A 165 -16.02 -15.85 -10.70
CA LEU A 165 -15.30 -16.58 -9.65
C LEU A 165 -16.03 -16.38 -8.32
N ARG A 166 -16.59 -17.45 -7.76
CA ARG A 166 -17.28 -17.41 -6.45
C ARG A 166 -16.28 -17.56 -5.31
N THR A 167 -15.39 -18.55 -5.39
CA THR A 167 -14.32 -18.77 -4.41
C THR A 167 -13.00 -19.15 -5.06
N LEU A 168 -11.89 -18.70 -4.47
CA LEU A 168 -10.54 -19.14 -4.80
C LEU A 168 -9.85 -19.55 -3.50
N ARG A 169 -9.68 -20.86 -3.31
CA ARG A 169 -9.04 -21.45 -2.13
C ARG A 169 -7.57 -21.74 -2.42
N MET A 170 -6.72 -21.49 -1.44
CA MET A 170 -5.31 -21.87 -1.47
C MET A 170 -5.14 -23.12 -0.59
N PRO A 171 -5.28 -24.34 -1.13
CA PRO A 171 -5.38 -25.56 -0.30
C PRO A 171 -4.14 -25.85 0.55
N HIS A 172 -2.97 -25.34 0.17
CA HIS A 172 -1.72 -25.51 0.91
C HIS A 172 -1.40 -24.31 1.82
N ALA A 173 -2.27 -23.31 1.89
CA ALA A 173 -2.11 -22.21 2.82
C ALA A 173 -2.39 -22.71 4.24
N ALA A 174 -1.34 -22.86 5.03
CA ALA A 174 -1.49 -23.08 6.47
C ALA A 174 -1.91 -21.75 7.10
N ILE A 175 -3.05 -21.75 7.81
CA ILE A 175 -3.40 -20.64 8.69
C ILE A 175 -2.42 -20.70 9.87
N ALA A 176 -1.43 -19.83 9.83
CA ALA A 176 -0.57 -19.59 10.98
C ALA A 176 -1.39 -18.89 12.07
N ASP A 177 -1.16 -19.27 13.32
CA ASP A 177 -1.65 -18.49 14.46
C ASP A 177 -1.04 -17.09 14.37
N GLY A 178 -1.84 -16.15 13.90
CA GLY A 178 -1.43 -14.76 13.81
C GLY A 178 -1.11 -14.23 15.20
N ARG A 179 0.05 -13.59 15.34
CA ARG A 179 0.49 -13.01 16.62
C ARG A 179 0.59 -11.50 16.52
N PRO A 180 0.38 -10.76 17.62
CA PRO A 180 0.58 -9.33 17.63
C PRO A 180 2.05 -8.95 17.77
N ILE A 181 2.39 -7.74 17.35
CA ILE A 181 3.52 -7.00 17.91
C ILE A 181 2.92 -6.00 18.89
N HIS A 182 3.38 -6.03 20.13
CA HIS A 182 2.94 -5.10 21.17
C HIS A 182 4.12 -4.70 22.05
N GLY A 183 3.93 -3.68 22.88
CA GLY A 183 5.02 -3.25 23.74
C GLY A 183 4.67 -2.08 24.65
N ARG A 184 5.68 -1.69 25.44
CA ARG A 184 5.67 -0.57 26.36
C ARG A 184 6.88 0.34 26.13
N VAL A 185 6.67 1.63 26.28
CA VAL A 185 7.67 2.69 26.14
C VAL A 185 7.81 3.43 27.47
N GLU A 186 9.04 3.56 27.97
CA GLU A 186 9.35 4.23 29.24
C GLU A 186 10.57 5.14 29.09
N GLY A 187 10.55 6.28 29.79
CA GLY A 187 11.66 7.24 29.75
C GLY A 187 11.74 8.13 28.50
N PHE A 188 10.84 7.94 27.53
CA PHE A 188 10.74 8.75 26.31
C PHE A 188 9.51 9.68 26.27
N GLY A 189 8.86 9.91 27.41
CA GLY A 189 7.64 10.70 27.48
C GLY A 189 6.40 9.96 26.96
N THR A 190 5.37 10.71 26.57
CA THR A 190 4.05 10.17 26.20
C THR A 190 4.04 9.67 24.77
N VAL A 191 3.65 8.42 24.54
CA VAL A 191 3.46 7.84 23.20
C VAL A 191 2.25 8.49 22.52
N ILE A 192 2.50 9.07 21.34
CA ILE A 192 1.49 9.73 20.51
C ILE A 192 0.98 8.75 19.44
N SER A 193 1.90 8.05 18.77
CA SER A 193 1.55 7.09 17.73
C SER A 193 2.67 6.07 17.54
N VAL A 194 2.30 4.88 17.06
CA VAL A 194 3.25 3.85 16.65
C VAL A 194 2.83 3.35 15.28
N SER A 195 3.78 3.34 14.36
CA SER A 195 3.60 2.85 12.99
C SER A 195 4.60 1.75 12.68
N ALA A 196 4.25 0.90 11.72
CA ALA A 196 5.12 -0.17 11.23
C ALA A 196 5.07 -0.24 9.72
N LEU A 197 6.25 -0.33 9.10
CA LEU A 197 6.41 -0.68 7.70
C LEU A 197 6.58 -2.19 7.56
N ASP A 198 5.61 -2.85 6.93
CA ASP A 198 5.75 -4.24 6.49
C ASP A 198 6.82 -4.30 5.39
N THR A 199 7.99 -4.87 5.70
CA THR A 199 9.13 -4.87 4.77
C THR A 199 8.94 -5.81 3.58
N LEU A 200 7.97 -6.73 3.66
CA LEU A 200 7.64 -7.63 2.56
C LEU A 200 6.62 -6.99 1.61
N ARG A 201 5.60 -6.33 2.17
CA ARG A 201 4.44 -5.84 1.40
C ARG A 201 4.49 -4.34 1.09
N GLY A 202 5.38 -3.60 1.75
CA GLY A 202 5.48 -2.14 1.62
C GLY A 202 4.25 -1.43 2.19
N HIS A 203 3.70 -1.94 3.30
CA HIS A 203 2.48 -1.42 3.92
C HIS A 203 2.75 -0.67 5.20
N MET A 204 2.02 0.44 5.39
CA MET A 204 2.00 1.16 6.67
C MET A 204 0.85 0.68 7.55
N LEU A 205 1.19 0.18 8.73
CA LEU A 205 0.29 -0.20 9.79
C LEU A 205 0.41 0.76 10.96
N PHE A 206 -0.65 0.86 11.77
CA PHE A 206 -0.71 1.75 12.93
C PHE A 206 -1.23 0.97 14.12
N ALA A 207 -0.52 1.05 15.25
CA ALA A 207 -0.92 0.38 16.47
C ALA A 207 -2.00 1.18 17.20
N ARG A 208 -2.80 0.49 18.01
CA ARG A 208 -3.59 1.12 19.07
C ARG A 208 -2.64 1.53 20.18
N VAL A 209 -2.63 2.82 20.53
CA VAL A 209 -1.93 3.32 21.72
C VAL A 209 -2.91 3.38 22.89
N THR A 210 -2.49 2.86 24.04
CA THR A 210 -3.26 2.88 25.29
C THR A 210 -2.41 3.58 26.34
N ASP A 211 -3.06 4.32 27.26
CA ASP A 211 -2.46 4.99 28.43
C ASP A 211 -1.24 5.91 28.18
N GLY A 212 -0.91 6.18 26.91
CA GLY A 212 0.27 6.95 26.54
C GLY A 212 1.59 6.19 26.74
N THR A 213 1.58 4.90 27.07
CA THR A 213 2.82 4.11 27.26
C THR A 213 2.83 2.78 26.54
N ARG A 214 1.67 2.24 26.16
CA ARG A 214 1.55 0.92 25.52
C ARG A 214 1.04 1.00 24.10
N PHE A 215 1.48 0.06 23.26
CA PHE A 215 0.99 -0.08 21.89
C PHE A 215 0.73 -1.55 21.52
N ASP A 216 -0.25 -1.77 20.64
CA ASP A 216 -0.58 -3.10 20.10
C ASP A 216 -1.06 -2.97 18.64
N PHE A 217 -0.43 -3.73 17.74
CA PHE A 217 -0.81 -3.80 16.32
C PHE A 217 -1.96 -4.77 16.03
N GLY A 218 -2.40 -5.55 17.02
CA GLY A 218 -3.31 -6.67 16.82
C GLY A 218 -2.66 -7.76 15.96
N THR A 219 -3.46 -8.70 15.48
CA THR A 219 -2.99 -9.84 14.70
C THR A 219 -2.35 -9.41 13.37
N LEU A 220 -1.05 -9.67 13.22
CA LEU A 220 -0.29 -9.34 12.01
C LEU A 220 -0.14 -10.53 11.08
N LEU A 221 0.12 -10.25 9.79
CA LEU A 221 0.55 -11.27 8.83
C LEU A 221 1.98 -11.73 9.17
N PRO A 222 2.37 -12.97 8.83
CA PRO A 222 3.77 -13.36 8.85
C PRO A 222 4.62 -12.40 8.01
N GLY A 223 5.75 -11.97 8.58
CA GLY A 223 6.61 -10.97 7.96
C GLY A 223 7.60 -10.35 8.94
N ARG A 224 8.26 -9.29 8.46
CA ARG A 224 9.18 -8.45 9.22
C ARG A 224 8.70 -7.01 9.12
N TYR A 225 8.82 -6.28 10.23
CA TYR A 225 8.26 -4.95 10.37
C TYR A 225 9.32 -3.99 10.90
N ASP A 226 9.53 -2.88 10.20
CA ASP A 226 10.33 -1.75 10.72
C ASP A 226 9.39 -0.79 11.44
N LEU A 227 9.58 -0.65 12.76
CA LEU A 227 8.70 0.12 13.64
C LEU A 227 9.19 1.56 13.83
N CYS A 228 8.25 2.46 14.04
CA CYS A 228 8.50 3.83 14.43
C CYS A 228 7.52 4.26 15.53
N VAL A 229 8.05 4.77 16.63
CA VAL A 229 7.29 5.29 17.77
C VAL A 229 7.48 6.79 17.82
N LEU A 230 6.39 7.53 17.73
CA LEU A 230 6.37 8.96 18.03
C LEU A 230 5.93 9.16 19.48
N THR A 231 6.74 9.90 20.22
CA THR A 231 6.40 10.40 21.56
C THR A 231 6.33 11.93 21.54
N ASP A 232 5.96 12.57 22.64
CA ASP A 232 6.03 14.03 22.79
C ASP A 232 7.47 14.58 22.82
N THR A 233 8.47 13.76 23.12
CA THR A 233 9.88 14.21 23.23
C THR A 233 10.85 13.59 22.21
N HIS A 234 10.50 12.44 21.64
CA HIS A 234 11.36 11.66 20.75
C HIS A 234 10.59 11.06 19.57
N ALA A 235 11.32 10.73 18.51
CA ALA A 235 10.93 9.74 17.53
C ALA A 235 11.91 8.56 17.63
N LEU A 236 11.40 7.36 17.87
CA LEU A 236 12.19 6.13 17.96
C LEU A 236 11.95 5.32 16.68
N THR A 237 12.98 4.87 15.98
CA THR A 237 12.79 4.14 14.72
C THR A 237 13.73 2.97 14.58
N GLY A 238 13.28 1.94 13.86
CA GLY A 238 14.13 0.95 13.23
C GLY A 238 14.30 1.25 11.74
N LEU A 239 15.38 0.72 11.17
CA LEU A 239 15.55 0.58 9.73
C LEU A 239 16.42 -0.66 9.50
N SER A 240 15.80 -1.77 9.11
CA SER A 240 16.52 -3.03 8.88
C SER A 240 17.00 -3.18 7.44
N ASP A 241 17.84 -4.18 7.18
CA ASP A 241 18.18 -4.62 5.82
C ASP A 241 17.17 -5.64 5.25
N ALA A 242 16.06 -5.89 5.95
CA ALA A 242 15.03 -6.79 5.44
C ALA A 242 14.38 -6.23 4.17
N VAL A 243 14.34 -7.05 3.12
CA VAL A 243 13.79 -6.74 1.80
C VAL A 243 12.72 -7.77 1.40
N PRO A 244 11.85 -7.47 0.43
CA PRO A 244 10.94 -8.45 -0.14
C PRO A 244 11.70 -9.65 -0.72
N SER A 245 11.04 -10.83 -0.76
CA SER A 245 11.65 -12.07 -1.25
C SER A 245 12.19 -11.96 -2.68
N GLU A 246 11.52 -11.17 -3.53
CA GLU A 246 11.92 -10.85 -4.91
C GLU A 246 13.33 -10.24 -4.98
N ALA A 247 13.69 -9.45 -3.97
CA ALA A 247 14.94 -8.70 -3.88
C ALA A 247 15.96 -9.38 -2.95
N ALA A 248 15.66 -10.54 -2.37
CA ALA A 248 16.52 -11.18 -1.37
C ALA A 248 17.92 -11.53 -1.89
N ASN A 249 18.04 -11.82 -3.19
CA ASN A 249 19.31 -12.12 -3.85
C ASN A 249 19.99 -10.88 -4.46
N GLY A 250 19.51 -9.67 -4.15
CA GLY A 250 20.10 -8.43 -4.62
C GLY A 250 21.52 -8.23 -4.10
N ALA A 251 22.39 -7.66 -4.94
CA ALA A 251 23.75 -7.33 -4.55
C ALA A 251 23.74 -6.35 -3.36
N PRO A 252 24.64 -6.49 -2.37
CA PRO A 252 24.75 -5.54 -1.26
C PRO A 252 24.97 -4.11 -1.76
N LEU A 253 24.56 -3.13 -0.95
CA LEU A 253 24.91 -1.73 -1.17
C LEU A 253 26.44 -1.58 -1.19
N GLN A 254 26.95 -0.78 -2.11
CA GLN A 254 28.36 -0.50 -2.30
C GLN A 254 28.71 0.94 -1.91
N LYS A 255 30.01 1.17 -1.74
CA LYS A 255 30.55 2.52 -1.57
C LYS A 255 30.19 3.39 -2.79
N GLY A 256 29.59 4.55 -2.55
CA GLY A 256 29.12 5.47 -3.59
C GLY A 256 27.62 5.36 -3.92
N ASP A 257 26.93 4.31 -3.48
CA ASP A 257 25.47 4.20 -3.70
C ASP A 257 24.70 5.31 -3.00
N LEU A 258 25.14 5.69 -1.79
CA LEU A 258 24.56 6.82 -1.07
C LEU A 258 24.69 8.12 -1.85
N ASP A 259 25.87 8.41 -2.41
CA ASP A 259 26.12 9.62 -3.20
C ASP A 259 25.28 9.61 -4.49
N ALA A 260 25.16 8.45 -5.14
CA ALA A 260 24.33 8.28 -6.33
C ALA A 260 22.84 8.50 -6.03
N ILE A 261 22.33 7.95 -4.93
CA ILE A 261 20.96 8.21 -4.47
C ILE A 261 20.79 9.68 -4.11
N HIS A 262 21.75 10.30 -3.43
CA HIS A 262 21.73 11.73 -3.12
C HIS A 262 21.66 12.61 -4.38
N ALA A 263 22.28 12.20 -5.48
CA ALA A 263 22.18 12.94 -6.74
C ALA A 263 20.77 12.86 -7.36
N LYS A 264 20.05 11.74 -7.17
CA LYS A 264 18.68 11.55 -7.68
C LYS A 264 17.60 12.07 -6.75
N PHE A 265 17.85 12.09 -5.44
CA PHE A 265 16.90 12.48 -4.41
C PHE A 265 16.27 13.87 -4.62
N PRO A 266 17.04 14.91 -5.02
CA PRO A 266 16.48 16.22 -5.36
C PRO A 266 15.55 16.23 -6.58
N LEU A 267 15.71 15.28 -7.51
CA LEU A 267 14.96 15.24 -8.76
C LEU A 267 13.56 14.64 -8.58
N ALA A 268 13.31 13.97 -7.46
CA ALA A 268 12.02 13.43 -7.12
C ALA A 268 11.05 14.59 -6.78
N ASP A 269 9.96 14.70 -7.55
CA ASP A 269 8.90 15.69 -7.29
C ASP A 269 8.37 15.52 -5.86
N ASP A 270 8.45 16.57 -5.06
CA ASP A 270 8.02 16.55 -3.66
C ASP A 270 7.59 17.95 -3.22
N PHE A 271 6.60 17.97 -2.34
CA PHE A 271 6.10 19.16 -1.69
C PHE A 271 7.10 19.74 -0.68
N PHE A 272 8.06 18.96 -0.17
CA PHE A 272 8.97 19.43 0.89
C PHE A 272 10.28 19.99 0.31
N ASN A 273 10.59 21.24 0.62
CA ASN A 273 11.83 21.90 0.20
C ASN A 273 13.05 21.41 1.00
N ASP A 274 12.86 21.26 2.31
CA ASP A 274 13.90 20.78 3.22
C ASP A 274 13.77 19.27 3.41
N ARG A 275 14.78 18.52 2.96
CA ARG A 275 14.77 17.06 3.02
C ARG A 275 16.17 16.48 3.13
N TRP A 276 16.30 15.41 3.90
CA TRP A 276 17.57 14.74 4.19
C TRP A 276 17.39 13.22 4.17
N ILE A 277 18.32 12.53 3.51
CA ILE A 277 18.53 11.10 3.74
C ILE A 277 19.37 10.97 5.01
N LEU A 278 18.86 10.20 5.97
CA LEU A 278 19.46 10.02 7.28
C LEU A 278 20.22 8.70 7.39
N ARG A 279 19.70 7.65 6.73
CA ARG A 279 20.30 6.31 6.73
C ARG A 279 19.85 5.54 5.49
N LEU A 280 20.70 4.63 5.02
CA LEU A 280 20.35 3.59 4.05
C LEU A 280 20.38 2.21 4.69
N GLY A 281 19.52 1.33 4.20
CA GLY A 281 19.55 -0.11 4.45
C GLY A 281 19.06 -0.88 3.22
N GLY A 282 19.04 -2.20 3.33
CA GLY A 282 18.62 -3.11 2.27
C GLY A 282 19.76 -3.43 1.30
N ASN A 283 19.43 -3.57 0.01
CA ASN A 283 20.39 -3.96 -1.03
C ASN A 283 20.11 -3.24 -2.35
N ARG A 284 20.92 -3.47 -3.39
CA ARG A 284 20.78 -2.78 -4.69
C ARG A 284 19.50 -3.13 -5.46
N ALA A 285 18.88 -4.27 -5.19
CA ALA A 285 17.57 -4.60 -5.76
C ALA A 285 16.42 -3.91 -5.02
N HIS A 286 16.62 -3.57 -3.73
CA HIS A 286 15.63 -2.90 -2.91
C HIS A 286 16.30 -2.15 -1.74
N ALA A 287 16.73 -0.92 -1.99
CA ALA A 287 17.33 -0.06 -0.97
C ALA A 287 16.24 0.73 -0.25
N LYS A 288 16.41 0.94 1.05
CA LYS A 288 15.52 1.74 1.89
C LYS A 288 16.28 2.95 2.42
N ALA A 289 15.78 4.15 2.15
CA ALA A 289 16.30 5.39 2.70
C ALA A 289 15.36 5.91 3.78
N LEU A 290 15.87 6.07 5.00
CA LEU A 290 15.17 6.83 6.04
C LEU A 290 15.32 8.31 5.72
N VAL A 291 14.19 8.99 5.52
CA VAL A 291 14.13 10.37 5.05
C VAL A 291 13.41 11.22 6.08
N TYR A 292 14.04 12.31 6.51
CA TYR A 292 13.37 13.39 7.22
C TYR A 292 13.12 14.54 6.25
N LYS A 293 11.93 15.12 6.32
CA LYS A 293 11.59 16.29 5.52
C LYS A 293 10.68 17.23 6.28
N ARG A 294 10.86 18.53 6.09
CA ARG A 294 10.08 19.57 6.76
C ARG A 294 9.71 20.71 5.82
N ARG A 295 8.66 21.44 6.16
CA ARG A 295 8.21 22.63 5.43
C ARG A 295 7.47 23.56 6.37
N ALA A 296 7.95 24.79 6.48
CA ALA A 296 7.27 25.86 7.21
C ALA A 296 6.24 26.58 6.31
N ASP A 297 6.62 26.87 5.06
CA ASP A 297 5.84 27.73 4.18
C ASP A 297 4.93 26.94 3.25
N TYR A 298 3.68 26.72 3.67
CA TYR A 298 2.66 26.06 2.85
C TYR A 298 1.28 26.72 2.96
N TYR A 299 0.38 26.34 2.06
CA TYR A 299 -1.00 26.83 2.05
C TYR A 299 -1.67 26.60 3.41
N GLU A 300 -2.21 27.66 4.01
CA GLU A 300 -2.79 27.68 5.36
C GLU A 300 -1.83 27.30 6.51
N ALA A 301 -0.50 27.47 6.36
CA ALA A 301 0.46 27.20 7.44
C ALA A 301 0.14 27.94 8.74
N ALA A 302 -0.27 29.22 8.66
CA ALA A 302 -0.67 30.00 9.83
C ALA A 302 -1.87 29.41 10.60
N ARG A 303 -2.76 28.66 9.92
CA ARG A 303 -3.89 27.97 10.54
C ARG A 303 -3.47 26.64 11.14
N TRP A 304 -2.68 25.86 10.40
CA TRP A 304 -2.41 24.46 10.75
C TRP A 304 -1.18 24.28 11.65
N THR A 305 -0.16 25.10 11.50
CA THR A 305 1.10 25.09 12.27
C THR A 305 1.54 26.53 12.59
N PRO A 306 0.73 27.32 13.34
CA PRO A 306 1.08 28.69 13.69
C PRO A 306 2.43 28.73 14.41
N GLY A 307 3.40 29.47 13.86
CA GLY A 307 4.75 29.60 14.40
C GLY A 307 5.58 28.31 14.39
N GLY A 308 5.18 27.28 13.63
CA GLY A 308 5.86 25.99 13.54
C GLY A 308 5.97 25.49 12.10
N PHE A 309 6.00 24.18 11.91
CA PHE A 309 6.21 23.56 10.60
C PHE A 309 5.57 22.17 10.50
N LEU A 310 5.31 21.73 9.27
CA LEU A 310 4.96 20.35 8.99
C LEU A 310 6.24 19.55 8.77
N TRP A 311 6.35 18.37 9.37
CA TRP A 311 7.44 17.45 9.08
C TRP A 311 6.98 16.01 8.97
N HIS A 312 7.68 15.26 8.13
CA HIS A 312 7.49 13.83 7.94
C HIS A 312 8.78 13.08 8.24
N LEU A 313 8.62 11.89 8.80
CA LEU A 313 9.63 10.83 8.75
C LEU A 313 9.11 9.75 7.81
N GLU A 314 9.89 9.42 6.79
CA GLU A 314 9.49 8.50 5.72
C GLU A 314 10.56 7.46 5.45
N VAL A 315 10.15 6.33 4.86
CA VAL A 315 11.06 5.38 4.21
C VAL A 315 10.81 5.45 2.71
N TRP A 316 11.84 5.80 1.95
CA TRP A 316 11.79 5.77 0.50
C TRP A 316 12.46 4.49 0.02
N THR A 317 11.77 3.73 -0.83
CA THR A 317 12.33 2.53 -1.44
C THR A 317 12.89 2.84 -2.82
N TRP A 318 14.00 2.19 -3.16
CA TRP A 318 14.72 2.40 -4.41
C TRP A 318 15.17 1.07 -4.99
N HIS A 319 15.35 1.04 -6.31
CA HIS A 319 16.09 -0.02 -6.98
C HIS A 319 17.17 0.56 -7.88
N PHE A 320 18.25 -0.19 -8.06
CA PHE A 320 19.29 0.11 -9.01
C PHE A 320 18.91 -0.47 -10.38
N ALA A 321 18.52 0.40 -11.31
CA ALA A 321 18.29 0.08 -12.71
C ALA A 321 19.46 0.65 -13.52
N GLU A 322 20.53 -0.14 -13.65
CA GLU A 322 21.81 0.27 -14.23
C GLU A 322 21.62 1.18 -15.47
N PRO A 323 22.29 2.36 -15.50
CA PRO A 323 23.30 2.84 -14.56
C PRO A 323 22.75 3.63 -13.35
N ASP A 324 21.43 3.70 -13.17
CA ASP A 324 20.81 4.70 -12.32
C ASP A 324 19.95 4.13 -11.18
N TRP A 325 19.87 4.90 -10.09
CA TRP A 325 18.91 4.65 -9.02
C TRP A 325 17.54 5.25 -9.33
N LYS A 326 16.49 4.48 -9.07
CA LYS A 326 15.10 4.89 -9.26
C LYS A 326 14.34 4.79 -7.95
N VAL A 327 13.52 5.82 -7.66
CA VAL A 327 12.61 5.81 -6.51
C VAL A 327 11.36 5.00 -6.88
N ASP A 328 10.99 4.06 -6.01
CA ASP A 328 9.82 3.21 -6.20
C ASP A 328 8.62 3.72 -5.43
N ARG A 329 8.77 3.88 -4.11
CA ARG A 329 7.68 4.23 -3.19
C ARG A 329 8.18 5.08 -2.04
N ARG A 330 7.25 5.81 -1.43
CA ARG A 330 7.47 6.64 -0.23
C ARG A 330 6.46 6.23 0.83
N HIS A 331 6.96 5.75 1.96
CA HIS A 331 6.16 5.27 3.08
C HIS A 331 6.23 6.27 4.23
N ILE A 332 5.10 6.87 4.59
CA ILE A 332 5.04 7.87 5.66
C ILE A 332 4.94 7.15 7.01
N LEU A 333 6.04 7.14 7.77
CA LEU A 333 6.08 6.59 9.13
C LEU A 333 5.38 7.54 10.11
N ILE A 334 5.74 8.81 10.04
CA ILE A 334 5.18 9.89 10.87
C ILE A 334 4.85 11.07 9.97
N ARG A 335 3.69 11.67 10.23
CA ARG A 335 3.34 13.01 9.76
C ARG A 335 2.96 13.83 10.98
N HIS A 336 3.73 14.87 11.26
CA HIS A 336 3.48 15.73 12.42
C HIS A 336 3.32 17.19 12.01
N LYS A 337 2.32 17.85 12.59
CA LYS A 337 2.08 19.29 12.45
C LYS A 337 2.58 19.97 13.71
N GLN A 338 3.84 20.36 13.71
CA GLN A 338 4.47 20.99 14.86
C GLN A 338 4.00 22.44 14.99
N LYS A 339 3.55 22.83 16.18
CA LYS A 339 3.16 24.23 16.46
C LYS A 339 4.32 25.01 17.09
N GLY A 340 4.27 26.33 16.97
CA GLY A 340 5.23 27.20 17.65
C GLY A 340 5.23 26.97 19.17
N GLY A 341 6.42 26.90 19.76
CA GLY A 341 6.62 26.61 21.17
C GLY A 341 6.63 25.11 21.52
N GLU A 342 6.28 24.22 20.59
CA GLU A 342 6.46 22.79 20.78
C GLU A 342 7.96 22.43 20.74
N ARG A 343 8.40 21.56 21.65
CA ARG A 343 9.79 21.11 21.73
C ARG A 343 10.15 20.26 20.51
N ASN A 344 11.29 20.55 19.91
CA ASN A 344 11.86 19.70 18.86
C ASN A 344 12.20 18.32 19.44
N ARG A 345 11.85 17.28 18.68
CA ARG A 345 12.07 15.89 19.09
C ARG A 345 13.44 15.41 18.67
N THR A 346 14.02 14.51 19.44
CA THR A 346 15.23 13.80 19.01
C THR A 346 14.85 12.49 18.33
N LEU A 347 15.36 12.28 17.12
CA LEU A 347 15.26 11.01 16.39
C LEU A 347 16.36 10.07 16.88
N LEU A 348 15.92 8.95 17.45
CA LEU A 348 16.75 7.86 17.90
C LEU A 348 16.51 6.61 17.05
N LEU A 349 17.58 5.90 16.76
CA LEU A 349 17.56 4.64 16.05
C LEU A 349 17.91 3.51 17.02
N ASN A 350 17.19 2.39 16.91
CA ASN A 350 17.50 1.16 17.63
C ASN A 350 17.19 -0.07 16.75
N GLU A 351 18.11 -1.01 16.70
CA GLU A 351 17.99 -2.22 15.87
C GLU A 351 16.84 -3.13 16.33
N ARG A 352 16.44 -3.07 17.61
CA ARG A 352 15.27 -3.79 18.15
C ARG A 352 13.95 -3.36 17.52
N LEU A 353 13.92 -2.19 16.87
CA LEU A 353 12.77 -1.70 16.13
C LEU A 353 12.83 -2.06 14.63
N GLY A 354 13.93 -2.64 14.16
CA GLY A 354 14.09 -3.09 12.78
C GLY A 354 13.72 -4.57 12.62
N ALA A 355 13.08 -4.93 11.52
CA ALA A 355 12.76 -6.31 11.14
C ALA A 355 12.06 -7.14 12.24
N VAL A 356 11.20 -6.49 13.04
CA VAL A 356 10.45 -7.11 14.14
C VAL A 356 9.47 -8.13 13.58
N THR A 357 9.36 -9.30 14.21
CA THR A 357 8.45 -10.36 13.79
C THR A 357 7.19 -10.41 14.66
N PRO A 358 6.03 -10.80 14.10
CA PRO A 358 4.83 -11.10 14.88
C PRO A 358 5.11 -12.02 16.07
N GLY A 359 4.51 -11.71 17.23
CA GLY A 359 4.74 -12.41 18.51
C GLY A 359 5.82 -11.78 19.39
N THR A 360 6.42 -10.66 18.96
CA THR A 360 7.41 -9.93 19.76
C THR A 360 6.71 -8.99 20.73
N GLU A 361 7.12 -9.05 21.99
CA GLU A 361 6.84 -8.03 23.01
C GLU A 361 8.06 -7.10 23.13
N LEU A 362 7.83 -5.79 22.95
CA LEU A 362 8.88 -4.78 23.00
C LEU A 362 8.79 -3.97 24.29
N HIS A 363 9.85 -4.00 25.09
CA HIS A 363 10.06 -3.05 26.18
C HIS A 363 11.14 -2.08 25.73
N LEU A 364 10.78 -0.81 25.53
CA LEU A 364 11.66 0.25 25.07
C LEU A 364 11.92 1.22 26.22
N GLN A 365 13.13 1.21 26.78
CA GLN A 365 13.50 2.10 27.89
C GLN A 365 14.67 3.02 27.50
N ALA A 366 14.66 4.26 28.01
CA ALA A 366 15.71 5.23 27.73
C ALA A 366 17.08 4.86 28.32
N ASN A 367 17.10 4.11 29.44
CA ASN A 367 18.32 3.78 30.20
C ASN A 367 18.78 2.32 29.98
N GLU A 368 18.49 1.72 28.83
CA GLU A 368 18.95 0.35 28.54
C GLU A 368 20.49 0.23 28.57
N ALA A 369 20.98 -0.93 29.01
CA ALA A 369 22.41 -1.26 29.14
C ALA A 369 23.16 -1.13 27.79
N PRO A 370 24.51 -1.06 27.78
CA PRO A 370 25.33 -0.65 26.62
C PRO A 370 25.08 -1.43 25.32
N ASP A 371 24.62 -2.67 25.43
CA ASP A 371 24.40 -3.60 24.31
C ASP A 371 23.12 -3.30 23.48
N GLY A 372 22.28 -2.36 23.94
CA GLY A 372 21.05 -1.88 23.29
C GLY A 372 21.04 -0.37 23.01
N THR A 373 22.19 0.20 22.68
CA THR A 373 22.40 1.66 22.66
C THR A 373 21.55 2.37 21.61
N TRP A 374 20.70 3.29 22.07
CA TRP A 374 19.99 4.24 21.22
C TRP A 374 20.99 5.14 20.48
N GLN A 375 20.97 5.09 19.15
CA GLN A 375 21.81 5.96 18.33
C GLN A 375 21.06 7.26 18.05
N ILE A 376 21.62 8.39 18.48
CA ILE A 376 21.11 9.71 18.10
C ILE A 376 21.40 9.94 16.62
N ILE A 377 20.35 10.12 15.82
CA ILE A 377 20.46 10.42 14.40
C ILE A 377 20.38 11.92 14.15
N ARG A 378 19.37 12.59 14.73
CA ARG A 378 19.07 13.99 14.43
C ARG A 378 18.10 14.62 15.43
N THR A 379 18.23 15.92 15.66
CA THR A 379 17.14 16.75 16.21
C THR A 379 16.19 17.16 15.09
N LEU A 380 14.90 16.88 15.26
CA LEU A 380 13.84 17.18 14.28
C LEU A 380 13.41 18.64 14.44
N ASP A 381 14.26 19.54 13.94
CA ASP A 381 14.10 20.99 13.95
C ASP A 381 13.77 21.57 12.57
#